data_AF-A0A7J4MH71-F1
#
_entry.id   AF-A0A7J4MH71-F1
#
_cell.length_a   1.000
_cell.length_b   1.000
_cell.length_c   1.000
_cell.angle_alpha   90.00
_cell.angle_beta   90.00
_cell.angle_gamma   90.00
#
_symmetry.space_group_name_H-M   'P 1'
#
loop_
_entity.id
_entity.type
_entity.pdbx_description
1 polymer ?
#
loop_
_entity_poly.entity_id
_entity_poly.type
_entity_poly.pdbx_seq_one_letter_code
_entity_poly.pdbx_strand_id
1 'polypeptide(L)' 'MRIVTWNVNGIRAAIRKGFDKFVDKIDADVWLLQEFRCLPEQLPSNWSIPKGSEMILHPAQKKGYS' A
#
# COMPACT_ATOMS: atom_id res chain seq x y z
N MET A 1 -9.53 -15.54 -8.81
CA MET A 1 -8.49 -15.34 -7.79
C MET A 1 -7.22 -14.85 -8.45
N ARG A 2 -6.81 -13.63 -8.14
CA ARG A 2 -5.64 -12.90 -8.64
C ARG A 2 -4.89 -12.34 -7.44
N ILE A 3 -3.58 -12.62 -7.40
CA ILE A 3 -2.68 -12.14 -6.37
C ILE A 3 -1.64 -11.26 -7.06
N VAL A 4 -1.44 -10.05 -6.55
CA VAL A 4 -0.43 -9.12 -7.05
C VAL A 4 0.61 -8.91 -5.99
N THR A 5 1.87 -9.01 -6.39
CA THR A 5 3.01 -8.57 -5.57
C THR A 5 3.64 -7.36 -6.22
N TRP A 6 3.89 -6.31 -5.43
CA TRP A 6 4.47 -5.08 -5.95
C TRP A 6 5.39 -4.41 -4.91
N ASN A 7 6.65 -4.26 -5.28
CA ASN A 7 7.56 -3.34 -4.60
C ASN A 7 7.21 -1.90 -5.01
N VAL A 8 6.62 -1.14 -4.09
CA VAL A 8 6.12 0.22 -4.36
C VAL A 8 7.18 1.31 -4.15
N ASN A 9 8.37 0.97 -3.63
CA ASN A 9 9.44 1.91 -3.30
C ASN A 9 8.91 3.16 -2.55
N GLY A 10 8.06 2.93 -1.54
CA GLY A 10 7.37 3.94 -0.74
C GLY A 10 5.92 4.19 -1.17
N ILE A 11 4.97 3.75 -0.34
CA ILE A 11 3.53 3.81 -0.64
C ILE A 11 3.03 5.25 -0.86
N ARG A 12 3.51 6.24 -0.10
CA ARG A 12 3.04 7.63 -0.24
C ARG A 12 3.35 8.19 -1.62
N ALA A 13 4.51 7.84 -2.18
CA ALA A 13 4.88 8.25 -3.52
C ALA A 13 4.03 7.53 -4.58
N ALA A 14 3.73 6.24 -4.37
CA ALA A 14 2.83 5.47 -5.23
C ALA A 14 1.40 6.03 -5.22
N ILE A 15 0.83 6.34 -4.05
CA ILE A 15 -0.51 6.97 -3.92
C ILE A 15 -0.56 8.27 -4.71
N ARG A 16 0.43 9.17 -4.53
CA ARG A 16 0.51 10.43 -5.28
C ARG A 16 0.59 10.22 -6.81
N LYS A 17 1.14 9.10 -7.26
CA LYS A 17 1.25 8.72 -8.67
C LYS A 17 0.04 7.94 -9.21
N GLY A 18 -1.00 7.74 -8.39
CA GLY A 18 -2.24 7.08 -8.80
C GLY A 18 -2.25 5.56 -8.54
N PHE A 19 -1.64 5.10 -7.45
CA PHE A 19 -1.73 3.72 -6.97
C PHE A 19 -3.17 3.18 -6.99
N ASP A 20 -4.14 3.96 -6.50
CA ASP A 20 -5.54 3.53 -6.40
C ASP A 20 -6.15 3.18 -7.76
N LYS A 21 -5.83 3.98 -8.78
CA LYS A 21 -6.27 3.70 -10.17
C LYS A 21 -5.70 2.39 -10.71
N PHE A 22 -4.48 2.02 -10.29
CA PHE A 22 -3.88 0.75 -10.65
C PHE A 22 -4.54 -0.40 -9.89
N VAL A 23 -4.85 -0.21 -8.61
CA VAL A 23 -5.57 -1.21 -7.81
C VAL A 23 -6.92 -1.52 -8.45
N ASP A 24 -7.71 -0.48 -8.77
CA ASP A 24 -9.03 -0.62 -9.40
C ASP A 24 -8.94 -1.28 -10.77
N LYS A 25 -7.94 -0.90 -11.59
CA LYS A 25 -7.76 -1.46 -12.93
C LYS A 25 -7.37 -2.94 -12.91
N ILE A 26 -6.53 -3.32 -11.95
CA ILE A 26 -6.01 -4.69 -11.86
C ILE A 26 -7.00 -5.62 -11.15
N ASP A 27 -7.91 -5.10 -10.32
CA ASP A 27 -9.01 -5.85 -9.71
C ASP A 27 -8.53 -7.20 -9.16
N ALA A 28 -7.58 -7.12 -8.22
CA ALA A 28 -6.97 -8.30 -7.59
C ALA A 28 -7.57 -8.55 -6.22
N ASP A 29 -7.73 -9.84 -5.89
CA ASP A 29 -8.26 -10.29 -4.61
C ASP A 29 -7.26 -10.05 -3.46
N VAL A 30 -5.95 -10.12 -3.73
CA VAL A 30 -4.89 -9.95 -2.72
C VAL A 30 -3.75 -9.09 -3.27
N TRP A 31 -3.34 -8.10 -2.48
CA TRP A 31 -2.18 -7.24 -2.75
C TRP A 31 -1.10 -7.44 -1.70
N LEU A 32 0.11 -7.80 -2.15
CA LEU A 32 1.30 -7.94 -1.33
C LEU A 32 2.27 -6.81 -1.70
N LEU A 33 2.42 -5.83 -0.80
CA LEU A 33 3.23 -4.64 -1.07
C LEU A 33 4.57 -4.72 -0.32
N GLN A 34 5.67 -4.47 -1.03
CA GLN A 34 7.02 -4.38 -0.44
C GLN A 34 7.57 -2.96 -0.49
N GLU A 35 8.53 -2.69 0.39
CA GLU A 35 9.10 -1.35 0.58
C GLU A 35 8.02 -0.29 0.83
N PHE A 36 7.05 -0.60 1.70
CA PHE A 36 5.96 0.29 2.05
C PHE A 36 6.47 1.63 2.63
N ARG A 37 7.58 1.59 3.41
CA ARG A 37 8.35 2.72 3.95
C ARG A 37 7.47 3.82 4.59
N CYS A 38 6.42 3.38 5.28
CA CYS A 38 5.42 4.26 5.87
C CYS A 38 4.83 3.59 7.11
N LEU A 39 4.83 4.31 8.23
CA LEU A 39 4.05 3.90 9.40
C LEU A 39 2.55 4.19 9.14
N PRO A 40 1.61 3.47 9.79
CA PRO A 40 0.18 3.70 9.60
C PRO A 40 -0.24 5.17 9.80
N GLU A 41 0.29 5.84 10.82
CA GLU A 41 0.01 7.25 11.12
C GLU A 41 0.59 8.24 10.09
N GLN A 42 1.45 7.79 9.19
CA GLN A 42 2.04 8.61 8.13
C GLN A 42 1.27 8.48 6.80
N LEU A 43 0.25 7.62 6.73
CA LEU A 43 -0.59 7.54 5.55
C LEU A 43 -1.33 8.87 5.34
N PRO A 44 -1.60 9.29 4.09
CA PRO A 44 -2.37 10.50 3.83
C PRO A 44 -3.74 10.42 4.52
N SER A 45 -4.15 11.47 5.23
CA SER A 45 -5.40 11.49 6.00
C SER A 45 -6.66 11.33 5.15
N ASN A 46 -6.57 11.64 3.86
CA ASN A 46 -7.63 11.50 2.87
C ASN A 46 -7.53 10.19 2.06
N TRP A 47 -6.65 9.26 2.45
CA TRP A 47 -6.47 7.99 1.78
C TRP A 47 -7.00 6.84 2.65
N SER A 48 -7.69 5.91 2.02
CA SER A 48 -8.19 4.69 2.65
C SER A 48 -8.12 3.55 1.66
N ILE A 49 -8.09 2.32 2.20
CA ILE A 49 -8.18 1.11 1.39
C ILE A 49 -9.57 0.96 0.77
N PRO A 50 -9.71 0.18 -0.33
CA PRO A 50 -11.00 -0.09 -0.94
C PRO A 50 -12.01 -0.67 0.06
N LYS A 51 -13.28 -0.30 -0.08
CA LYS A 51 -14.35 -0.79 0.80
C LYS A 51 -14.41 -2.32 0.77
N GLY A 52 -14.52 -2.93 1.95
CA GLY A 52 -14.57 -4.40 2.09
C GLY A 52 -13.21 -5.08 2.01
N SER A 53 -12.12 -4.34 1.82
CA SER A 53 -10.76 -4.86 1.95
C SER A 53 -10.26 -4.76 3.38
N GLU A 54 -9.34 -5.65 3.74
CA GLU A 54 -8.57 -5.58 4.97
C GLU A 54 -7.10 -5.23 4.66
N MET A 55 -6.45 -4.50 5.56
CA MET A 55 -5.04 -4.14 5.43
C MET A 55 -4.27 -4.58 6.66
N ILE A 56 -3.25 -5.39 6.41
CA ILE A 56 -2.30 -5.84 7.42
C ILE A 56 -0.95 -5.23 7.07
N LEU A 57 -0.35 -4.51 8.01
CA LEU A 57 0.96 -3.88 7.85
C LEU A 57 1.94 -4.47 8.86
N HIS A 58 3.16 -4.74 8.41
CA HIS A 58 4.29 -5.09 9.27
C HIS A 58 5.39 -4.03 9.11
N PRO A 59 5.21 -2.83 9.71
CA PRO A 59 6.15 -1.73 9.55
C PRO A 59 7.49 -1.99 10.26
N ALA A 60 8.55 -1.31 9.82
CA ALA A 60 9.84 -1.34 10.48
C ALA A 60 9.75 -0.76 11.91
N GLN A 61 10.39 -1.42 12.86
CA GLN A 61 10.37 -1.01 14.28
C GLN A 61 11.25 0.21 14.57
N LYS A 62 12.28 0.46 13.76
CA LYS A 62 13.21 1.59 13.92
C LYS A 62 13.13 2.50 12.71
N LYS A 63 12.97 3.81 12.96
CA LYS A 63 13.05 4.84 11.91
C LYS A 63 14.40 4.77 11.20
N GLY A 64 14.39 4.82 9.87
CA GLY A 64 15.59 4.67 9.04
C GLY A 64 15.90 3.24 8.60
N TYR A 65 15.20 2.24 9.13
CA TYR A 65 15.24 0.87 8.62
C TYR A 65 14.02 0.63 7.73
N SER A 66 14.21 -0.08 6.62
CA SER A 66 13.15 -0.51 5.70
C SER A 66 12.67 -1.90 6.06
#